data_AF-A0A6P7GVL2-F1
#
_entry.id   AF-A0A6P7GVL2-F1
#
_cell.length_a   1.000
_cell.length_b   1.000
_cell.length_c   1.000
_cell.angle_alpha   90.00
_cell.angle_beta   90.00
_cell.angle_gamma   90.00
#
_symmetry.space_group_name_H-M   'P 1'
#
loop_
_entity.id
_entity.type
_entity.pdbx_description
1 polymer ?
#
loop_
_entity_poly.entity_id
_entity_poly.type
_entity_poly.pdbx_seq_one_letter_code
_entity_poly.pdbx_strand_id
1 'polypeptide(L)'
;MAQLRNVIKYSGSVSAEQKKELIHFIECHPELKSGKFSNEFSWKTAQNLWMHVAEHLNALPGAKKEWKQWRKTWQDMKSTAKRKKTQLKNQLTTTGGGPQQDIIITEEDDQILDLIGSVVVEGDQLVLDLL
;
A
#
# COMPACT_ATOMS: atom_id res chain seq x y z
N MET A 1 23.24 15.38 -21.63
CA MET A 1 22.32 14.38 -22.20
C MET A 1 21.21 14.11 -21.21
N ALA A 2 20.12 14.88 -21.26
CA ALA A 2 18.99 14.73 -20.34
C ALA A 2 18.25 13.43 -20.65
N GLN A 3 18.27 12.50 -19.70
CA GLN A 3 17.60 11.21 -19.83
C GLN A 3 16.09 11.44 -19.67
N LEU A 4 15.36 11.29 -20.77
CA LEU A 4 13.91 11.37 -20.84
C LEU A 4 13.30 10.32 -19.89
N ARG A 5 12.87 10.75 -18.70
CA ARG A 5 11.98 9.94 -17.85
C ARG A 5 10.65 9.84 -18.59
N ASN A 6 10.41 8.68 -19.21
CA ASN A 6 9.14 8.35 -19.83
C ASN A 6 8.00 8.59 -18.82
N VAL A 7 7.27 9.68 -19.03
CA VAL A 7 6.05 10.00 -18.28
C VAL A 7 4.99 9.03 -18.76
N ILE A 8 4.91 7.86 -18.12
CA ILE A 8 3.74 7.01 -18.24
C ILE A 8 2.57 7.85 -17.68
N LYS A 9 1.72 8.35 -18.57
CA LYS A 9 0.46 9.01 -18.20
C LYS A 9 -0.35 8.01 -17.38
N TYR A 10 -0.40 8.18 -16.07
CA TYR A 10 -1.13 7.28 -15.17
C TYR A 10 -2.62 7.28 -15.55
N SER A 11 -3.14 6.11 -15.94
CA SER A 11 -4.54 5.92 -16.26
C SER A 11 -5.36 5.93 -14.96
N GLY A 12 -6.23 6.92 -14.78
CA GLY A 12 -7.23 6.99 -13.70
C GLY A 12 -6.70 7.03 -12.26
N SER A 13 -7.50 7.60 -11.34
CA SER A 13 -7.31 7.33 -9.91
C SER A 13 -7.72 5.88 -9.61
N VAL A 14 -7.07 5.24 -8.64
CA VAL A 14 -7.49 3.90 -8.17
C VAL A 14 -8.87 4.03 -7.55
N SER A 15 -9.85 3.31 -8.09
CA SER A 15 -11.23 3.39 -7.62
C SER A 15 -11.38 2.78 -6.22
N ALA A 16 -12.46 3.13 -5.50
CA ALA A 16 -12.71 2.58 -4.17
C ALA A 16 -12.85 1.05 -4.22
N GLU A 17 -13.53 0.53 -5.25
CA GLU A 17 -13.67 -0.92 -5.49
C GLU A 17 -12.31 -1.59 -5.73
N GLN A 18 -11.44 -1.00 -6.55
CA GLN A 18 -10.08 -1.51 -6.75
C GLN A 18 -9.25 -1.51 -5.47
N LYS A 19 -9.43 -0.53 -4.58
CA LYS A 19 -8.74 -0.50 -3.27
C LYS A 19 -9.24 -1.64 -2.37
N LYS A 20 -10.56 -1.85 -2.30
CA LYS A 20 -11.19 -2.91 -1.50
C LYS A 20 -10.72 -4.29 -1.95
N GLU A 21 -10.76 -4.56 -3.25
CA GLU A 21 -10.28 -5.82 -3.82
C GLU A 21 -8.78 -6.03 -3.63
N LEU A 22 -7.98 -4.96 -3.71
CA LEU A 22 -6.55 -5.04 -3.41
C LEU A 22 -6.30 -5.42 -1.94
N ILE A 23 -7.03 -4.83 -1.00
CA ILE A 23 -6.91 -5.15 0.44
C ILE A 23 -7.30 -6.62 0.67
N HIS A 24 -8.45 -7.05 0.13
CA HIS A 24 -8.95 -8.41 0.26
C HIS A 24 -7.95 -9.46 -0.29
N PHE A 25 -7.37 -9.22 -1.47
CA PHE A 25 -6.38 -10.14 -2.04
C PHE A 25 -5.15 -10.28 -1.13
N ILE A 26 -4.65 -9.18 -0.58
CA ILE A 26 -3.49 -9.22 0.33
C ILE A 26 -3.83 -9.89 1.67
N GLU A 27 -5.07 -9.79 2.11
CA GLU A 27 -5.56 -10.52 3.28
C GLU A 27 -5.55 -12.03 3.07
N CYS A 28 -6.06 -12.49 1.92
CA CYS A 28 -6.07 -13.90 1.53
C CYS A 28 -4.67 -14.47 1.25
N HIS A 29 -3.71 -13.63 0.87
CA HIS A 29 -2.34 -14.03 0.53
C HIS A 29 -1.31 -13.47 1.51
N PRO A 30 -1.19 -14.03 2.73
CA PRO A 30 -0.30 -13.49 3.76
C PRO A 30 1.18 -13.45 3.40
N GLU A 31 1.60 -14.25 2.43
CA GLU A 31 2.97 -14.25 1.92
C GLU A 31 3.33 -12.91 1.23
N LEU A 32 2.33 -12.21 0.69
CA LEU A 32 2.49 -10.84 0.16
C LEU A 32 2.58 -9.78 1.27
N LYS A 33 2.13 -10.08 2.49
CA LYS A 33 2.19 -9.16 3.64
C LYS A 33 3.61 -9.04 4.17
N SER A 34 4.31 -10.17 4.30
CA SER A 34 5.55 -10.28 5.08
C SER A 34 6.79 -9.85 4.30
N GLY A 35 6.81 -9.94 2.96
CA GLY A 35 8.01 -9.63 2.17
C GLY A 35 9.22 -10.54 2.44
N LYS A 36 9.12 -11.43 3.44
CA LYS A 36 10.07 -12.49 3.75
C LYS A 36 9.89 -13.62 2.74
N PHE A 37 10.88 -13.82 1.88
CA PHE A 37 10.94 -14.98 1.00
C PHE A 37 11.41 -16.18 1.81
N SER A 38 10.66 -17.28 1.74
CA SER A 38 11.05 -18.56 2.33
C SER A 38 11.46 -19.53 1.23
N ASN A 39 11.92 -20.73 1.60
CA ASN A 39 12.19 -21.79 0.62
C ASN A 39 10.92 -22.19 -0.17
N GLU A 40 9.73 -21.92 0.40
CA GLU A 40 8.42 -22.18 -0.20
C GLU A 40 7.87 -20.95 -0.96
N PHE A 41 8.24 -19.74 -0.52
CA PHE A 41 7.85 -18.48 -1.17
C PHE A 41 9.00 -17.83 -1.94
N SER A 42 9.10 -18.19 -3.22
CA SER A 42 10.07 -17.58 -4.12
C SER A 42 9.62 -16.20 -4.62
N TRP A 43 10.58 -15.39 -5.07
CA TRP A 43 10.31 -14.15 -5.80
C TRP A 43 9.38 -14.37 -7.02
N LYS A 44 9.50 -15.51 -7.69
CA LYS A 44 8.65 -15.87 -8.83
C LYS A 44 7.21 -16.11 -8.41
N THR A 45 6.98 -16.76 -7.27
CA THR A 45 5.65 -16.94 -6.68
C THR A 45 5.02 -15.59 -6.33
N ALA A 46 5.80 -14.71 -5.69
CA ALA A 46 5.36 -13.35 -5.38
C ALA A 46 4.99 -12.56 -6.65
N GLN A 47 5.82 -12.63 -7.69
CA GLN A 47 5.54 -11.98 -8.96
C GLN A 47 4.24 -12.50 -9.59
N ASN A 48 4.04 -13.82 -9.64
CA ASN A 48 2.84 -14.42 -10.21
C ASN A 48 1.58 -13.97 -9.47
N LEU A 49 1.62 -13.95 -8.13
CA LEU A 49 0.50 -13.42 -7.34
C LEU A 49 0.21 -11.95 -7.66
N TRP A 50 1.24 -11.10 -7.75
CA TRP A 50 1.05 -9.70 -8.16
C TRP A 50 0.54 -9.55 -9.59
N MET A 51 0.88 -10.47 -10.50
CA MET A 51 0.31 -10.51 -11.84
C MET A 51 -1.18 -10.84 -11.80
N HIS A 52 -1.60 -11.82 -11.01
CA HIS A 52 -3.02 -12.13 -10.81
C HIS A 52 -3.80 -10.96 -10.18
N VAL A 53 -3.20 -10.26 -9.20
CA VAL A 53 -3.75 -9.00 -8.67
C VAL A 53 -3.96 -7.99 -9.79
N ALA A 54 -2.96 -7.82 -10.66
CA ALA A 54 -3.04 -6.86 -11.75
C ALA A 54 -4.14 -7.21 -12.75
N GLU A 55 -4.24 -8.48 -13.15
CA GLU A 55 -5.29 -8.98 -14.04
C GLU A 55 -6.68 -8.73 -13.44
N HIS A 56 -6.87 -9.10 -12.17
CA HIS A 56 -8.14 -8.93 -11.46
C HIS A 56 -8.54 -7.45 -11.34
N LEU A 57 -7.65 -6.60 -10.82
CA LEU A 57 -7.93 -5.18 -10.61
C LEU A 57 -8.09 -4.42 -11.93
N ASN A 58 -7.37 -4.83 -12.98
CA ASN A 58 -7.53 -4.27 -14.31
C ASN A 58 -8.79 -4.78 -15.02
N ALA A 59 -9.52 -5.77 -14.50
CA ALA A 59 -10.86 -6.10 -14.99
C ALA A 59 -11.92 -5.12 -14.46
N LEU A 60 -11.70 -4.55 -13.27
CA LEU A 60 -12.61 -3.59 -12.63
C LEU A 60 -12.55 -2.20 -13.28
N PRO A 61 -13.63 -1.41 -13.21
CA PRO A 61 -13.61 0.01 -13.60
C PRO A 61 -12.62 0.81 -12.75
N GLY A 62 -11.76 1.61 -13.41
CA GLY A 62 -10.78 2.45 -12.73
C GLY A 62 -9.40 2.41 -13.38
N ALA A 63 -8.37 2.51 -12.55
CA ALA A 63 -6.98 2.57 -12.98
C ALA A 63 -6.54 1.25 -13.63
N LYS A 64 -5.75 1.31 -14.70
CA LYS A 64 -5.13 0.14 -15.32
C LYS A 64 -3.63 0.22 -15.11
N LYS A 65 -3.08 -0.76 -14.39
CA LYS A 65 -1.69 -0.75 -13.91
C LYS A 65 -1.03 -2.11 -14.08
N GLU A 66 0.28 -2.10 -14.28
CA GLU A 66 1.08 -3.33 -14.23
C GLU A 66 1.24 -3.83 -12.78
N TRP A 67 1.59 -5.10 -12.63
CA TRP A 67 1.79 -5.73 -11.32
C TRP A 67 2.76 -4.97 -10.40
N LYS A 68 3.84 -4.38 -10.94
CA LYS A 68 4.80 -3.56 -10.17
C LYS A 68 4.14 -2.30 -9.61
N GLN A 69 3.26 -1.68 -10.41
CA GLN A 69 2.56 -0.47 -10.03
C GLN A 69 1.46 -0.75 -8.99
N TRP A 70 0.80 -1.92 -9.07
CA TRP A 70 -0.11 -2.39 -8.03
C TRP A 70 0.61 -2.69 -6.71
N ARG A 71 1.77 -3.34 -6.77
CA ARG A 71 2.64 -3.53 -5.61
C ARG A 71 3.02 -2.21 -4.95
N LYS A 72 3.43 -1.21 -5.75
CA LYS A 72 3.72 0.15 -5.24
C LYS A 72 2.49 0.81 -4.64
N THR A 73 1.33 0.69 -5.30
CA THR A 73 0.06 1.23 -4.79
C THR A 73 -0.25 0.68 -3.40
N TRP A 74 -0.06 -0.63 -3.19
CA TRP A 74 -0.19 -1.24 -1.86
C TRP A 74 0.78 -0.64 -0.83
N GLN A 75 2.06 -0.48 -1.19
CA GLN A 75 3.05 0.15 -0.29
C GLN A 75 2.67 1.59 0.09
N ASP A 76 2.18 2.37 -0.86
CA ASP A 76 1.74 3.75 -0.65
C ASP A 76 0.48 3.82 0.25
N MET A 77 -0.47 2.89 0.05
CA MET A 77 -1.65 2.72 0.90
C MET A 77 -1.25 2.40 2.36
N LYS A 78 -0.36 1.43 2.56
CA LYS A 78 0.19 1.12 3.90
C LYS A 78 0.84 2.33 4.57
N SER A 79 1.70 3.03 3.83
CA SER A 79 2.43 4.18 4.35
C SER A 79 1.50 5.34 4.70
N THR A 80 0.46 5.55 3.90
CA THR A 80 -0.54 6.59 4.14
C THR A 80 -1.38 6.28 5.37
N ALA A 81 -1.87 5.05 5.53
CA ALA A 81 -2.64 4.62 6.69
C ALA A 81 -1.82 4.75 7.98
N LYS A 82 -0.55 4.29 7.97
CA LYS A 82 0.38 4.48 9.10
C LYS A 82 0.61 5.95 9.44
N ARG A 83 0.83 6.79 8.43
CA ARG A 83 1.05 8.24 8.62
C ARG A 83 -0.16 8.89 9.28
N LYS A 84 -1.38 8.60 8.80
CA LYS A 84 -2.62 9.10 9.40
C LYS A 84 -2.76 8.69 10.87
N LYS A 85 -2.51 7.41 11.19
CA LYS A 85 -2.55 6.90 12.57
C LYS A 85 -1.52 7.59 13.48
N THR A 86 -0.29 7.77 13.01
CA THR A 86 0.76 8.48 13.76
C THR A 86 0.41 9.95 13.98
N GLN A 87 -0.08 10.64 12.95
CA GLN A 87 -0.49 12.04 13.06
C GLN A 87 -1.67 12.19 14.05
N LEU A 88 -2.66 11.30 14.02
CA LEU A 88 -3.77 11.28 14.98
C LEU A 88 -3.27 11.06 16.41
N LYS A 89 -2.38 10.08 16.62
CA LYS A 89 -1.75 9.84 17.93
C LYS A 89 -1.02 11.10 18.44
N ASN A 90 -0.24 11.75 17.58
CA ASN A 90 0.52 12.95 17.94
C ASN A 90 -0.39 14.12 18.33
N GLN A 91 -1.55 14.28 17.68
CA GLN A 91 -2.55 15.28 18.05
C GLN A 91 -3.15 15.02 19.42
N LEU A 92 -3.45 13.75 19.73
CA LEU A 92 -3.98 13.36 21.03
C LEU A 92 -2.97 13.54 22.16
N THR A 93 -1.67 13.36 21.89
CA THR A 93 -0.61 13.47 22.91
C THR A 93 -0.03 14.88 23.05
N THR A 94 -0.24 15.77 22.08
CA THR A 94 0.27 17.15 22.13
C THR A 94 -0.79 18.08 22.72
N THR A 95 -0.67 18.41 24.00
CA THR A 95 -1.51 19.42 24.69
C THR A 95 -1.05 20.87 24.45
N GLY A 96 -0.08 21.10 23.55
CA GLY A 96 0.49 22.41 23.28
C GLY A 96 -0.08 23.10 22.04
N GLY A 97 -1.28 23.71 22.16
CA GLY A 97 -1.76 24.89 21.40
C GLY A 97 -1.68 24.97 19.87
N GLY A 98 -1.24 23.94 19.15
CA GLY A 98 -1.15 23.92 17.70
C GLY A 98 -2.51 23.63 17.03
N PRO A 99 -2.75 24.09 15.79
CA PRO A 99 -4.00 23.81 15.08
C PRO A 99 -4.18 22.30 14.91
N GLN A 100 -5.33 21.78 15.34
CA GLN A 100 -5.77 20.43 15.00
C GLN A 100 -5.92 20.35 13.47
N GLN A 101 -5.27 19.36 12.87
CA GLN A 101 -5.54 19.00 11.47
C GLN A 101 -6.69 18.00 11.49
N ASP A 102 -7.70 18.18 10.65
CA ASP A 102 -8.79 17.21 10.50
C ASP A 102 -8.27 15.95 9.79
N ILE A 103 -7.74 15.00 10.57
CA ILE A 103 -7.25 13.73 10.05
C ILE A 103 -8.43 12.76 9.99
N ILE A 104 -8.88 12.48 8.76
CA ILE A 104 -9.90 11.47 8.51
C ILE A 104 -9.21 10.14 8.19
N ILE A 105 -9.36 9.17 9.09
CA ILE A 105 -9.07 7.76 8.85
C ILE A 105 -10.27 7.18 8.11
N THR A 106 -10.06 6.63 6.92
CA THR A 106 -11.14 6.00 6.16
C THR A 106 -11.28 4.53 6.53
N GLU A 107 -12.39 3.91 6.14
CA GLU A 107 -12.62 2.47 6.35
C GLU A 107 -11.48 1.62 5.76
N GLU A 108 -10.96 2.02 4.59
CA GLU A 108 -9.82 1.33 3.97
C GLU A 108 -8.54 1.48 4.81
N ASP A 109 -8.29 2.65 5.40
CA ASP A 109 -7.14 2.86 6.26
C ASP A 109 -7.19 1.95 7.49
N ASP A 110 -8.36 1.82 8.12
CA ASP A 110 -8.56 0.94 9.28
C ASP A 110 -8.35 -0.53 8.92
N GLN A 111 -8.91 -1.00 7.80
CA GLN A 111 -8.69 -2.37 7.30
C GLN A 111 -7.20 -2.63 7.04
N ILE A 112 -6.50 -1.69 6.43
CA ILE A 112 -5.05 -1.78 6.19
C ILE A 112 -4.29 -1.83 7.52
N LEU A 113 -4.66 -0.99 8.49
CA LEU A 113 -4.00 -0.91 9.79
C LEU A 113 -4.21 -2.17 10.63
N ASP A 114 -5.39 -2.80 10.57
CA ASP A 114 -5.67 -4.09 11.19
C ASP A 114 -4.84 -5.20 10.52
N LEU A 115 -4.87 -5.22 9.19
CA LEU A 115 -4.17 -6.22 8.39
C LEU A 115 -2.65 -6.16 8.58
N ILE A 116 -2.06 -4.97 8.73
CA ILE A 116 -0.65 -4.79 9.06
C ILE A 116 -0.41 -5.04 10.56
N GLY A 117 -1.31 -4.56 11.44
CA GLY A 117 -1.18 -4.67 12.89
C GLY A 117 -1.07 -6.12 13.36
N SER A 118 -1.82 -7.04 12.72
CA SER A 118 -1.68 -8.49 12.93
C SER A 118 -0.30 -9.05 12.54
N VAL A 119 0.51 -8.31 11.76
CA VAL A 119 1.81 -8.75 11.21
C VAL A 119 2.99 -8.03 11.89
N VAL A 120 2.77 -7.03 12.76
CA VAL A 120 3.86 -6.25 13.36
C VAL A 120 4.37 -6.88 14.66
N VAL A 121 5.42 -7.69 14.51
CA VAL A 121 6.68 -7.48 15.25
C VAL A 121 7.81 -7.60 14.23
N GLU A 122 8.23 -6.48 13.64
CA GLU A 122 9.62 -6.14 13.27
C GLU A 122 9.62 -4.94 12.31
N GLY A 123 10.50 -3.98 12.59
CA GLY A 123 10.53 -2.68 11.92
C GLY A 123 10.98 -2.77 10.47
N ASP A 124 10.03 -2.60 9.54
CA ASP A 124 10.36 -2.31 8.15
C ASP A 124 10.73 -0.82 8.00
N GLN A 125 12.02 -0.57 8.19
CA GLN A 125 12.71 0.63 7.74
C GLN A 125 12.88 0.57 6.22
N LEU A 126 11.82 0.88 5.47
CA LEU A 126 11.99 1.23 4.06
C LEU A 126 12.51 2.67 4.00
N VAL A 127 13.82 2.73 4.16
CA VAL A 127 14.69 3.82 3.77
C VAL A 127 14.25 4.32 2.40
N LEU A 128 13.94 5.61 2.36
CA LEU A 128 13.97 6.41 1.15
C LEU A 128 15.38 6.32 0.56
N ASP A 129 15.61 5.34 -0.29
CA ASP A 129 16.82 5.26 -1.10
C ASP A 129 16.47 4.70 -2.47
N LEU A 130 16.30 5.61 -3.44
CA LEU A 130 17.20 5.78 -4.59
C LEU A 130 16.51 6.58 -5.73
N LEU A 131 16.96 7.83 -5.87
CA LEU A 131 17.13 8.68 -7.09
C LEU A 131 15.93 9.07 -7.98
#